data_AF-A0A4Y6U7S7-F1
#
_entry.id   AF-A0A4Y6U7S7-F1
#
_cell.length_a   1.000
_cell.length_b   1.000
_cell.length_c   1.000
_cell.angle_alpha   90.00
_cell.angle_beta   90.00
_cell.angle_gamma   90.00
#
_symmetry.space_group_name_H-M   'P 1'
#
loop_
_entity.id
_entity.type
_entity.pdbx_description
1 polymer ?
#
loop_
_entity_poly.entity_id
_entity_poly.type
_entity_poly.pdbx_seq_one_letter_code
_entity_poly.pdbx_strand_id
1 'polypeptide(L)'
;MASQANATTPTPQEKRLLQSAMALAGERGWHGFTLVQAAEQAAIPLAQARVLCPFKPVLMGWLEAMADSRALSNPASGTVREKLFEQLMARLDVFQDYRPGVVAALRVTPLDPALAITGLVSGLGSLRWLADRAGLDRRGLLGLVRLQALGMAWMMTLRTWERDKGPDMAQTMKTLDEGLERLERRGFLKAAQPIAEPAEPGVPDHLIITGGAASSPKGQDGDDSWPDELPPDL
;
A
#
# COMPACT_ATOMS: atom_id res chain seq x y z
N MET A 1 -24.89 1.70 16.62
CA MET A 1 -24.13 0.70 15.85
C MET A 1 -23.21 1.45 14.89
N ALA A 2 -21.99 1.73 15.34
CA ALA A 2 -20.99 2.42 14.55
C ALA A 2 -20.47 1.47 13.47
N SER A 3 -20.72 1.82 12.21
CA SER A 3 -20.15 1.13 11.05
C SER A 3 -18.64 1.27 11.13
N GLN A 4 -17.96 0.17 11.45
CA GLN A 4 -16.51 0.09 11.37
C GLN A 4 -16.12 0.35 9.92
N ALA A 5 -15.39 1.45 9.70
CA ALA A 5 -14.73 1.75 8.44
C ALA A 5 -13.66 0.67 8.19
N ASN A 6 -14.04 -0.41 7.52
CA ASN A 6 -13.12 -1.42 7.03
C ASN A 6 -12.22 -0.78 5.98
N ALA A 7 -10.92 -0.87 6.20
CA ALA A 7 -9.91 -0.19 5.41
C ALA A 7 -9.77 -0.78 3.98
N THR A 8 -9.61 0.14 3.02
CA THR A 8 -8.76 0.04 1.80
C THR A 8 -9.24 -0.75 0.56
N THR A 9 -10.32 -1.55 0.59
CA THR A 9 -10.81 -2.21 -0.64
C THR A 9 -12.16 -1.64 -1.08
N PRO A 10 -12.33 -1.21 -2.35
CA PRO A 10 -13.62 -0.76 -2.84
C PRO A 10 -14.67 -1.86 -2.68
N THR A 11 -15.84 -1.47 -2.18
CA THR A 11 -17.01 -2.34 -2.06
C THR A 11 -17.37 -2.94 -3.43
N PRO A 12 -18.12 -4.05 -3.47
CA PRO A 12 -18.55 -4.65 -4.74
C PRO A 12 -19.29 -3.66 -5.65
N GLN A 13 -20.02 -2.70 -5.06
CA GLN A 13 -20.72 -1.68 -5.83
C GLN A 13 -19.77 -0.64 -6.42
N GLU A 14 -18.79 -0.16 -5.65
CA GLU A 14 -17.75 0.75 -6.14
C GLU A 14 -16.92 0.10 -7.25
N LYS A 15 -16.59 -1.19 -7.13
CA LYS A 15 -15.90 -1.94 -8.19
C LYS A 15 -16.71 -2.03 -9.48
N ARG A 16 -18.02 -2.32 -9.40
CA ARG A 16 -18.90 -2.33 -10.59
C ARG A 16 -18.99 -0.96 -11.24
N LEU A 17 -19.12 0.10 -10.43
CA LEU A 17 -19.16 1.47 -10.93
C LEU A 17 -17.84 1.87 -11.58
N LEU A 18 -16.71 1.54 -10.95
CA LEU A 18 -15.36 1.74 -11.49
C LEU A 18 -15.19 1.03 -12.83
N GLN A 19 -15.55 -0.24 -12.90
CA GLN A 19 -15.43 -1.04 -14.13
C GLN A 19 -16.26 -0.45 -15.27
N SER A 20 -17.51 -0.08 -15.01
CA SER A 20 -18.36 0.56 -16.02
C SER A 20 -17.80 1.91 -16.46
N ALA A 21 -17.35 2.74 -15.52
CA ALA A 21 -16.79 4.05 -15.83
C ALA A 21 -15.48 3.95 -16.64
N MET A 22 -14.60 2.99 -16.32
CA MET A 22 -13.35 2.77 -17.05
C MET A 22 -13.59 2.22 -18.46
N ALA A 23 -14.61 1.36 -18.64
CA ALA A 23 -15.04 0.93 -19.97
C ALA A 23 -15.54 2.10 -20.82
N LEU A 24 -16.46 2.91 -20.28
CA LEU A 24 -16.96 4.11 -20.95
C LEU A 24 -15.85 5.12 -21.27
N ALA A 25 -14.90 5.32 -20.35
CA ALA A 25 -13.75 6.18 -20.58
C ALA A 25 -12.85 5.66 -21.70
N GLY A 26 -12.66 4.34 -21.81
CA GLY A 26 -11.91 3.72 -22.90
C GLY A 26 -12.57 3.91 -24.27
N GLU A 27 -13.91 3.88 -24.32
CA GLU A 27 -14.69 4.06 -25.55
C GLU A 27 -14.82 5.52 -25.99
N ARG A 28 -15.10 6.42 -25.04
CA ARG A 28 -15.56 7.80 -25.32
C ARG A 28 -14.56 8.87 -24.87
N GLY A 29 -13.47 8.47 -24.22
CA GLY A 29 -12.55 9.35 -23.52
C GLY A 29 -13.03 9.73 -22.12
N TRP A 30 -12.11 10.21 -21.28
CA TRP A 30 -12.39 10.51 -19.86
C TRP A 30 -13.51 11.53 -19.64
N HIS A 31 -13.61 12.54 -20.50
CA HIS A 31 -14.69 13.54 -20.43
C HIS A 31 -15.95 13.13 -21.21
N GLY A 32 -15.92 12.08 -22.03
CA GLY A 32 -17.00 11.68 -22.94
C GLY A 32 -18.13 10.84 -22.32
N PHE A 33 -18.15 10.68 -21.00
CA PHE A 33 -19.21 9.96 -20.29
C PHE A 33 -19.66 10.72 -19.03
N THR A 34 -20.81 10.37 -18.46
CA THR A 34 -21.26 10.89 -17.16
C THR A 34 -21.29 9.79 -16.09
N LEU A 35 -21.23 10.17 -14.81
CA LEU A 35 -21.39 9.21 -13.72
C LEU A 35 -22.79 8.59 -13.70
N VAL A 36 -23.79 9.28 -14.27
CA VAL A 36 -25.14 8.73 -14.48
C VAL A 36 -25.10 7.57 -15.46
N GLN A 37 -24.45 7.75 -16.63
CA GLN A 37 -24.29 6.69 -17.63
C GLN A 37 -23.52 5.48 -17.06
N ALA A 38 -22.47 5.73 -16.28
CA ALA A 38 -21.72 4.66 -15.62
C ALA A 38 -22.57 3.92 -14.58
N ALA A 39 -23.41 4.63 -13.82
CA ALA A 39 -24.31 4.02 -12.85
C ALA A 39 -25.41 3.18 -13.51
N GLU A 40 -26.00 3.68 -14.60
CA GLU A 40 -27.00 2.96 -15.40
C GLU A 40 -26.41 1.66 -15.97
N GLN A 41 -25.23 1.74 -16.59
CA GLN A 41 -24.55 0.56 -17.13
C GLN A 41 -24.10 -0.42 -16.03
N ALA A 42 -23.76 0.07 -14.83
CA ALA A 42 -23.46 -0.77 -13.67
C ALA A 42 -24.70 -1.33 -12.94
N ALA A 43 -25.91 -0.97 -13.38
CA ALA A 43 -27.18 -1.27 -12.70
C ALA A 43 -27.15 -0.84 -11.21
N ILE A 44 -26.73 0.40 -10.95
CA ILE A 44 -26.70 1.02 -9.62
C ILE A 44 -27.74 2.15 -9.58
N PRO A 45 -28.66 2.17 -8.59
CA PRO A 45 -29.60 3.27 -8.43
C PRO A 45 -28.88 4.63 -8.33
N LEU A 46 -29.36 5.64 -9.06
CA LEU A 46 -28.66 6.93 -9.17
C LEU A 46 -28.44 7.64 -7.82
N ALA A 47 -29.41 7.56 -6.91
CA ALA A 47 -29.28 8.12 -5.57
C ALA A 47 -28.10 7.48 -4.80
N GLN A 48 -27.92 6.17 -4.95
CA GLN A 48 -26.79 5.44 -4.36
C GLN A 48 -25.49 5.78 -5.07
N ALA A 49 -25.47 5.82 -6.41
CA ALA A 49 -24.29 6.18 -7.18
C ALA A 49 -23.78 7.59 -6.83
N ARG A 50 -24.67 8.55 -6.59
CA ARG A 50 -24.30 9.92 -6.18
C ARG A 50 -23.64 9.97 -4.80
N VAL A 51 -24.01 9.08 -3.88
CA VAL A 51 -23.39 8.95 -2.56
C VAL A 51 -22.03 8.28 -2.67
N LEU A 52 -21.93 7.20 -3.46
CA LEU A 52 -20.68 6.47 -3.69
C LEU A 52 -19.64 7.34 -4.41
N CYS A 53 -20.02 7.91 -5.55
CA CYS A 53 -19.12 8.66 -6.42
C CYS A 53 -19.68 10.08 -6.67
N PRO A 54 -19.36 11.07 -5.81
CA PRO A 54 -19.82 12.44 -6.00
C PRO A 54 -19.22 13.13 -7.25
N PHE A 55 -18.00 12.75 -7.66
CA PHE A 55 -17.30 13.34 -8.81
C PHE A 55 -16.29 12.35 -9.42
N LYS A 56 -15.98 12.50 -10.71
CA LYS A 56 -15.17 11.53 -11.49
C LYS A 56 -13.79 11.21 -10.90
N PRO A 57 -13.00 12.17 -10.37
CA PRO A 57 -11.72 11.87 -9.72
C PRO A 57 -11.78 10.82 -8.60
N VAL A 58 -12.93 10.61 -7.95
CA VAL A 58 -13.11 9.52 -6.95
C VAL A 58 -12.83 8.15 -7.56
N LEU A 59 -13.16 7.94 -8.83
CA LEU A 59 -12.88 6.69 -9.54
C LEU A 59 -11.39 6.38 -9.58
N MET A 60 -10.55 7.40 -9.78
CA MET A 60 -9.10 7.22 -9.73
C MET A 60 -8.60 6.97 -8.32
N GLY A 61 -9.16 7.65 -7.32
CA GLY A 61 -8.83 7.36 -5.93
C GLY A 61 -9.12 5.91 -5.53
N TRP A 62 -10.24 5.33 -6.00
CA TRP A 62 -10.54 3.91 -5.79
C TRP A 62 -9.53 2.99 -6.47
N LEU A 63 -9.18 3.28 -7.72
CA LEU A 63 -8.21 2.50 -8.47
C LEU A 63 -6.81 2.56 -7.84
N GLU A 64 -6.37 3.75 -7.44
CA GLU A 64 -5.10 3.96 -6.73
C GLU A 64 -5.09 3.22 -5.40
N ALA A 65 -6.17 3.28 -4.61
CA ALA A 65 -6.28 2.52 -3.37
C ALA A 65 -6.19 1.00 -3.59
N MET A 66 -6.80 0.48 -4.66
CA MET A 66 -6.66 -0.93 -5.05
C MET A 66 -5.21 -1.29 -5.42
N ALA A 67 -4.55 -0.43 -6.21
CA ALA A 67 -3.17 -0.62 -6.62
C ALA A 67 -2.20 -0.57 -5.42
N ASP A 68 -2.39 0.39 -4.52
CA ASP A 68 -1.62 0.53 -3.27
C ASP A 68 -1.80 -0.70 -2.38
N SER A 69 -3.05 -1.13 -2.19
CA SER A 69 -3.36 -2.31 -1.37
C SER A 69 -2.69 -3.56 -1.95
N ARG A 70 -2.75 -3.75 -3.27
CA ARG A 70 -2.15 -4.92 -3.95
C ARG A 70 -0.62 -4.91 -3.82
N ALA A 71 0.00 -3.74 -3.98
CA ALA A 71 1.43 -3.57 -3.87
C ALA A 71 1.93 -3.82 -2.44
N LEU A 72 1.24 -3.27 -1.44
CA LEU A 72 1.63 -3.40 -0.02
C LEU A 72 1.38 -4.78 0.56
N SER A 73 0.36 -5.51 0.07
CA SER A 73 0.04 -6.86 0.55
C SER A 73 0.97 -7.94 -0.03
N ASN A 74 1.69 -7.66 -1.12
CA ASN A 74 2.55 -8.65 -1.75
C ASN A 74 3.80 -8.89 -0.89
N PRO A 75 4.10 -10.14 -0.49
CA PRO A 75 5.32 -10.44 0.25
C PRO A 75 6.53 -10.23 -0.66
N ALA A 76 7.20 -9.08 -0.51
CA ALA A 76 8.41 -8.75 -1.26
C ALA A 76 9.68 -9.06 -0.45
N SER A 77 10.67 -9.66 -1.11
CA SER A 77 11.94 -10.09 -0.49
C SER A 77 13.16 -9.55 -1.25
N GLY A 78 14.34 -9.70 -0.67
CA GLY A 78 15.58 -9.21 -1.29
C GLY A 78 15.92 -7.74 -1.00
N THR A 79 16.66 -7.15 -1.93
CA THR A 79 17.17 -5.78 -1.90
C THR A 79 16.04 -4.75 -1.98
N VAL A 80 16.35 -3.48 -1.67
CA VAL A 80 15.39 -2.37 -1.82
C VAL A 80 14.91 -2.26 -3.27
N ARG A 81 15.80 -2.50 -4.25
CA ARG A 81 15.48 -2.49 -5.67
C ARG A 81 14.46 -3.56 -6.03
N GLU A 82 14.73 -4.81 -5.66
CA GLU A 82 13.86 -5.96 -5.96
C GLU A 82 12.47 -5.76 -5.34
N LYS A 83 12.42 -5.33 -4.07
CA LYS A 83 11.16 -5.03 -3.39
C LYS A 83 10.38 -3.91 -4.07
N LEU A 84 11.03 -2.82 -4.48
CA LEU A 84 10.37 -1.72 -5.18
C LEU A 84 9.87 -2.17 -6.56
N PHE A 85 10.65 -2.97 -7.28
CA PHE A 85 10.26 -3.51 -8.57
C PHE A 85 8.98 -4.34 -8.46
N GLU A 86 8.94 -5.32 -7.56
CA GLU A 86 7.75 -6.17 -7.33
C GLU A 86 6.53 -5.36 -6.92
N GLN A 87 6.69 -4.41 -5.99
CA GLN A 87 5.61 -3.55 -5.53
C GLN A 87 5.05 -2.67 -6.66
N LEU A 88 5.92 -2.06 -7.47
CA LEU A 88 5.50 -1.18 -8.58
C LEU A 88 4.89 -1.97 -9.74
N MET A 89 5.38 -3.18 -10.02
CA MET A 89 4.75 -4.08 -10.98
C MET A 89 3.34 -4.50 -10.52
N ALA A 90 3.18 -4.84 -9.24
CA ALA A 90 1.86 -5.18 -8.69
C ALA A 90 0.84 -4.02 -8.80
N ARG A 91 1.29 -2.76 -8.80
CA ARG A 91 0.42 -1.61 -9.12
C ARG A 91 0.02 -1.58 -10.59
N LEU A 92 0.99 -1.77 -11.48
CA LEU A 92 0.77 -1.74 -12.92
C LEU A 92 -0.19 -2.85 -13.34
N ASP A 93 -0.13 -4.02 -12.71
CA ASP A 93 -1.10 -5.10 -12.94
C ASP A 93 -2.54 -4.64 -12.67
N VAL A 94 -2.78 -3.91 -11.57
CA VAL A 94 -4.10 -3.35 -11.27
C VAL A 94 -4.51 -2.29 -12.29
N PHE A 95 -3.58 -1.44 -12.75
CA PHE A 95 -3.88 -0.48 -13.82
C PHE A 95 -4.15 -1.17 -15.16
N GLN A 96 -3.52 -2.32 -15.40
CA GLN A 96 -3.68 -3.12 -16.59
C GLN A 96 -5.10 -3.68 -16.72
N ASP A 97 -5.72 -4.11 -15.61
CA ASP A 97 -7.11 -4.56 -15.55
C ASP A 97 -8.12 -3.49 -16.03
N TYR A 98 -7.75 -2.20 -15.92
CA TYR A 98 -8.57 -1.06 -16.31
C TYR A 98 -7.92 -0.19 -17.40
N ARG A 99 -6.95 -0.74 -18.15
CA ARG A 99 -6.05 0.01 -19.03
C ARG A 99 -6.73 1.02 -19.95
N PRO A 100 -7.82 0.70 -20.69
CA PRO A 100 -8.43 1.65 -21.61
C PRO A 100 -8.90 2.94 -20.91
N GLY A 101 -9.52 2.82 -19.74
CA GLY A 101 -10.00 3.96 -18.96
C GLY A 101 -8.88 4.75 -18.32
N VAL A 102 -7.86 4.07 -17.79
CA VAL A 102 -6.67 4.73 -17.21
C VAL A 102 -5.92 5.54 -18.27
N VAL A 103 -5.67 4.96 -19.45
CA VAL A 103 -5.01 5.68 -20.55
C VAL A 103 -5.86 6.86 -21.01
N ALA A 104 -7.18 6.72 -21.10
CA ALA A 104 -8.07 7.82 -21.45
C ALA A 104 -7.95 9.00 -20.45
N ALA A 105 -7.79 8.72 -19.16
CA ALA A 105 -7.58 9.73 -18.13
C ALA A 105 -6.18 10.34 -18.15
N LEU A 106 -5.13 9.53 -18.34
CA LEU A 106 -3.75 10.00 -18.44
C LEU A 106 -3.58 11.00 -19.60
N ARG A 107 -4.24 10.76 -20.74
CA ARG A 107 -4.19 11.65 -21.91
C ARG A 107 -4.76 13.05 -21.67
N VAL A 108 -5.77 13.17 -20.80
CA VAL A 108 -6.40 14.47 -20.50
C VAL A 108 -5.75 15.17 -19.32
N THR A 109 -4.88 14.48 -18.57
CA THR A 109 -4.20 15.01 -17.38
C THR A 109 -3.47 16.35 -17.65
N PRO A 110 -2.77 16.58 -18.78
CA PRO A 110 -2.16 17.89 -19.06
C PRO A 110 -3.15 19.05 -19.21
N LEU A 111 -4.42 18.74 -19.52
CA LEU A 111 -5.50 19.71 -19.77
C LEU A 111 -6.50 19.77 -18.60
N ASP A 112 -6.38 18.89 -17.62
CA ASP A 112 -7.22 18.83 -16.41
C ASP A 112 -6.32 19.01 -15.17
N PRO A 113 -6.16 20.27 -14.69
CA PRO A 113 -5.31 20.57 -13.53
C PRO A 113 -5.73 19.84 -12.27
N ALA A 114 -7.04 19.59 -12.09
CA ALA A 114 -7.54 18.90 -10.91
C ALA A 114 -7.06 17.45 -10.92
N LEU A 115 -7.24 16.74 -12.04
CA LEU A 115 -6.77 15.37 -12.21
C LEU A 115 -5.24 15.26 -12.06
N ALA A 116 -4.50 16.22 -12.63
CA ALA A 116 -3.05 16.26 -12.53
C ALA A 116 -2.56 16.43 -11.08
N ILE A 117 -3.12 17.38 -10.34
CA ILE A 117 -2.74 17.65 -8.96
C ILE A 117 -3.12 16.46 -8.07
N THR A 118 -4.33 15.93 -8.20
CA THR A 118 -4.77 14.78 -7.39
C THR A 118 -3.92 13.55 -7.66
N GLY A 119 -3.64 13.24 -8.92
CA GLY A 119 -2.81 12.10 -9.30
C GLY A 119 -1.36 12.25 -8.82
N LEU A 120 -0.81 13.47 -8.88
CA LEU A 120 0.55 13.73 -8.38
C LEU A 120 0.65 13.58 -6.85
N VAL A 121 -0.29 14.19 -6.11
CA VAL A 121 -0.31 14.12 -4.64
C VAL A 121 -0.53 12.69 -4.18
N SER A 122 -1.50 12.00 -4.76
CA SER A 122 -1.81 10.61 -4.43
C SER A 122 -0.65 9.70 -4.79
N GLY A 123 -0.13 9.79 -6.01
CA GLY A 123 1.01 8.99 -6.47
C GLY A 123 2.28 9.17 -5.64
N LEU A 124 2.62 10.39 -5.22
CA LEU A 124 3.75 10.63 -4.29
C LEU A 124 3.47 10.06 -2.89
N GLY A 125 2.23 10.15 -2.42
CA GLY A 125 1.76 9.49 -1.20
C GLY A 125 1.97 7.98 -1.26
N SER A 126 1.54 7.34 -2.34
CA SER A 126 1.71 5.91 -2.56
C SER A 126 3.17 5.49 -2.62
N LEU A 127 4.00 6.21 -3.39
CA LEU A 127 5.43 5.92 -3.49
C LEU A 127 6.15 6.04 -2.14
N ARG A 128 5.70 6.93 -1.26
CA ARG A 128 6.21 7.02 0.11
C ARG A 128 5.96 5.73 0.88
N TRP A 129 4.74 5.21 0.85
CA TRP A 129 4.39 3.95 1.50
C TRP A 129 5.19 2.77 0.94
N LEU A 130 5.33 2.67 -0.38
CA LEU A 130 6.11 1.61 -1.01
C LEU A 130 7.61 1.70 -0.71
N ALA A 131 8.15 2.91 -0.67
CA ALA A 131 9.54 3.15 -0.28
C ALA A 131 9.80 2.75 1.17
N ASP A 132 8.92 3.13 2.09
CA ASP A 132 9.02 2.75 3.50
C ASP A 132 8.89 1.22 3.67
N ARG A 133 7.93 0.59 2.97
CA ARG A 133 7.74 -0.88 2.95
C ARG A 133 8.93 -1.64 2.35
N ALA A 134 9.61 -1.07 1.35
CA ALA A 134 10.82 -1.61 0.76
C ALA A 134 12.06 -1.47 1.66
N GLY A 135 11.98 -0.62 2.70
CA GLY A 135 13.09 -0.31 3.60
C GLY A 135 14.05 0.75 3.04
N LEU A 136 13.57 1.66 2.19
CA LEU A 136 14.38 2.77 1.66
C LEU A 136 14.70 3.78 2.77
N ASP A 137 15.98 4.17 2.89
CA ASP A 137 16.41 5.23 3.80
C ASP A 137 15.89 6.59 3.36
N ARG A 138 14.83 7.03 4.03
CA ARG A 138 14.14 8.30 3.78
C ARG A 138 14.42 9.37 4.83
N ARG A 139 15.47 9.25 5.64
CA ARG A 139 15.83 10.23 6.68
C ARG A 139 16.48 11.48 6.07
N GLY A 140 16.12 12.66 6.61
CA GLY A 140 16.73 13.95 6.26
C GLY A 140 16.47 14.43 4.83
N LEU A 141 17.20 15.47 4.41
CA LEU A 141 17.08 16.08 3.07
C LEU A 141 17.40 15.08 1.94
N LEU A 142 18.37 14.19 2.16
CA LEU A 142 18.75 13.16 1.19
C LEU A 142 17.61 12.15 0.98
N GLY A 143 16.85 11.84 2.03
CA GLY A 143 15.64 11.01 1.93
C GLY A 143 14.55 11.63 1.05
N LEU A 144 14.39 12.95 1.08
CA LEU A 144 13.48 13.66 0.18
C LEU A 144 13.94 13.54 -1.27
N VAL A 145 15.24 13.75 -1.54
CA VAL A 145 15.82 13.61 -2.89
C VAL A 145 15.62 12.20 -3.43
N ARG A 146 15.83 11.15 -2.61
CA ARG A 146 15.60 9.75 -3.00
C ARG A 146 14.15 9.49 -3.39
N LEU A 147 13.18 10.01 -2.62
CA LEU A 147 11.76 9.87 -2.95
C LEU A 147 11.41 10.56 -4.27
N GLN A 148 11.94 11.76 -4.50
CA GLN A 148 11.72 12.48 -5.77
C GLN A 148 12.35 11.75 -6.96
N ALA A 149 13.53 11.17 -6.78
CA ALA A 149 14.19 10.37 -7.81
C ALA A 149 13.39 9.09 -8.15
N LEU A 150 12.83 8.42 -7.13
CA LEU A 150 11.90 7.30 -7.31
C LEU A 150 10.62 7.75 -8.04
N GLY A 151 10.05 8.90 -7.66
CA GLY A 151 8.90 9.50 -8.33
C GLY A 151 9.15 9.78 -9.80
N MET A 152 10.34 10.28 -10.15
CA MET A 152 10.72 10.51 -11.55
C MET A 152 10.82 9.19 -12.33
N ALA A 153 11.46 8.16 -11.75
CA ALA A 153 11.53 6.84 -12.37
C ALA A 153 10.12 6.26 -12.60
N TRP A 154 9.25 6.34 -11.60
CA TRP A 154 7.86 5.91 -11.70
C TRP A 154 7.08 6.65 -12.79
N MET A 155 7.21 7.97 -12.88
CA MET A 155 6.56 8.77 -13.92
C MET A 155 7.05 8.41 -15.33
N MET A 156 8.34 8.08 -15.49
CA MET A 156 8.87 7.59 -16.77
C MET A 156 8.29 6.21 -17.11
N THR A 157 8.25 5.29 -16.15
CA THR A 157 7.62 3.98 -16.31
C THR A 157 6.15 4.10 -16.71
N LEU A 158 5.38 4.96 -16.03
CA LEU A 158 3.96 5.17 -16.33
C LEU A 158 3.74 5.73 -17.74
N ARG A 159 4.62 6.63 -18.19
CA ARG A 159 4.62 7.14 -19.58
C ARG A 159 4.96 6.08 -20.61
N THR A 160 5.89 5.16 -20.29
CA THR A 160 6.17 4.01 -21.16
C THR A 160 4.97 3.07 -21.20
N TRP A 161 4.39 2.75 -20.04
CA TRP A 161 3.22 1.89 -19.92
C TRP A 161 2.02 2.37 -20.72
N GLU A 162 1.75 3.68 -20.72
CA GLU A 162 0.68 4.27 -21.53
C GLU A 162 0.83 3.92 -23.02
N ARG A 163 2.07 3.87 -23.51
CA ARG A 163 2.44 3.60 -24.91
C ARG A 163 2.64 2.12 -25.21
N ASP A 164 2.98 1.32 -24.21
CA ASP A 164 3.19 -0.11 -24.29
C ASP A 164 1.84 -0.83 -24.42
N LYS A 165 1.52 -1.28 -25.64
CA LYS A 165 0.26 -1.97 -25.96
C LYS A 165 0.35 -3.49 -25.78
N GLY A 166 1.54 -4.02 -25.45
CA GLY A 166 1.73 -5.45 -25.24
C GLY A 166 1.01 -5.93 -23.98
N PRO A 167 0.41 -7.12 -23.99
CA PRO A 167 -0.22 -7.70 -22.80
C PRO A 167 0.79 -8.06 -21.71
N ASP A 168 2.05 -8.28 -22.10
CA ASP A 168 3.17 -8.65 -21.24
C ASP A 168 3.92 -7.45 -20.65
N MET A 169 3.58 -6.22 -21.05
CA MET A 169 4.22 -4.98 -20.57
C MET A 169 5.75 -5.01 -20.68
N ALA A 170 6.31 -5.68 -21.69
CA ALA A 170 7.75 -5.94 -21.78
C ALA A 170 8.59 -4.65 -21.80
N GLN A 171 8.13 -3.61 -22.51
CA GLN A 171 8.85 -2.33 -22.57
C GLN A 171 8.75 -1.57 -21.25
N THR A 172 7.60 -1.66 -20.60
CA THR A 172 7.34 -1.07 -19.28
C THR A 172 8.23 -1.69 -18.21
N MET A 173 8.28 -3.02 -18.16
CA MET A 173 9.09 -3.79 -17.21
C MET A 173 10.57 -3.42 -17.36
N LYS A 174 11.07 -3.37 -18.59
CA LYS A 174 12.44 -2.95 -18.89
C LYS A 174 12.71 -1.52 -18.42
N THR A 175 11.79 -0.59 -18.70
CA THR A 175 11.95 0.83 -18.27
C THR A 175 12.02 0.95 -16.75
N LEU A 176 11.17 0.19 -16.05
CA LEU A 176 11.17 0.15 -14.59
C LEU A 176 12.49 -0.38 -14.04
N ASP A 177 12.96 -1.53 -14.53
CA ASP A 177 14.21 -2.15 -14.07
C ASP A 177 15.41 -1.24 -14.31
N GLU A 178 15.57 -0.70 -15.53
CA GLU A 178 16.65 0.25 -15.86
C GLU A 178 16.59 1.52 -15.01
N GLY A 179 15.37 2.00 -14.71
CA GLY A 179 15.14 3.15 -13.84
C GLY A 179 15.64 2.89 -12.43
N LEU A 180 15.25 1.77 -11.83
CA LEU A 180 15.65 1.40 -10.48
C LEU A 180 17.15 1.05 -10.38
N GLU A 181 17.70 0.32 -11.36
CA GLU A 181 19.14 0.03 -11.46
C GLU A 181 19.96 1.32 -11.53
N ARG A 182 19.49 2.33 -12.27
CA ARG A 182 20.14 3.65 -12.33
C ARG A 182 20.11 4.37 -10.99
N LEU A 183 19.02 4.25 -10.22
CA LEU A 183 18.93 4.82 -8.87
C LEU A 183 19.86 4.09 -7.89
N GLU A 184 19.94 2.76 -7.98
CA GLU A 184 20.84 1.94 -7.17
C GLU A 184 22.32 2.30 -7.42
N ARG A 185 22.74 2.35 -8.70
CA ARG A 185 24.11 2.74 -9.07
C ARG A 185 24.50 4.14 -8.61
N ARG A 186 23.54 5.05 -8.49
CA ARG A 186 23.74 6.43 -7.99
C ARG A 186 23.65 6.54 -6.46
N GLY A 187 23.44 5.44 -5.74
CA GLY A 187 23.32 5.42 -4.28
C GLY A 187 22.00 5.97 -3.75
N PHE A 188 20.97 6.10 -4.60
CA PHE A 188 19.66 6.57 -4.18
C PHE A 188 18.79 5.46 -3.57
N LEU A 189 19.04 4.18 -3.87
CA LEU A 189 18.33 3.04 -3.25
C LEU A 189 19.07 2.47 -2.04
N LYS A 190 19.34 3.31 -1.04
CA LYS A 190 20.03 2.89 0.19
C LYS A 190 19.03 2.28 1.18
N ALA A 191 19.35 1.12 1.75
CA ALA A 191 18.56 0.54 2.83
C ALA A 191 18.63 1.38 4.11
N ALA A 192 17.51 1.52 4.80
CA ALA A 192 17.48 2.09 6.14
C ALA A 192 18.27 1.20 7.10
N GLN A 193 19.15 1.80 7.89
CA GLN A 193 19.80 1.07 8.97
C GLN A 193 18.75 0.69 10.02
N PRO A 194 18.82 -0.53 10.60
CA PRO A 194 18.04 -0.86 11.78
C PRO A 194 18.21 0.25 12.80
N ILE A 195 17.12 0.69 13.42
CA ILE A 195 17.25 1.50 14.63
C ILE A 195 18.01 0.60 15.60
N ALA A 196 19.24 1.00 15.96
CA ALA A 196 19.98 0.29 16.99
C ALA A 196 19.04 0.24 18.21
N GLU A 197 18.73 -0.97 18.66
CA GLU A 197 18.05 -1.16 19.94
C GLU A 197 18.82 -0.32 20.97
N PRO A 198 18.16 0.58 21.72
CA PRO A 198 18.86 1.27 22.79
C PRO A 198 19.49 0.18 23.65
N ALA A 199 20.82 0.18 23.73
CA ALA A 199 21.54 -0.77 24.56
C ALA A 199 20.85 -0.75 25.92
N GLU A 200 20.26 -1.88 26.32
CA GLU A 200 19.71 -1.98 27.66
C GLU A 200 20.80 -1.47 28.60
N PRO A 201 20.54 -0.44 29.43
CA PRO A 201 21.52 -0.01 30.40
C PRO A 201 21.81 -1.24 31.25
N GLY A 202 22.96 -1.87 31.01
CA GLY A 202 23.36 -3.07 31.72
C GLY A 202 23.19 -2.77 33.20
N VAL A 203 22.32 -3.53 33.85
CA VAL A 203 22.06 -3.38 35.28
C VAL A 203 23.43 -3.40 35.95
N PRO A 204 23.91 -2.27 36.50
CA PRO A 204 25.27 -2.20 36.99
C PRO A 204 25.43 -3.23 38.11
N ASP A 205 26.59 -3.89 38.18
CA ASP A 205 26.84 -5.06 39.05
C ASP A 205 26.44 -4.86 40.53
N HIS A 206 26.35 -3.60 41.00
CA HIS A 206 25.90 -3.26 42.35
C HIS A 206 24.39 -3.42 42.60
N LEU A 207 23.57 -3.62 41.56
CA LEU A 207 22.14 -3.94 41.66
C LEU A 207 21.84 -5.44 41.53
N ILE A 208 22.86 -6.26 41.26
CA ILE A 208 22.75 -7.72 41.40
C ILE A 208 22.87 -8.03 42.89
N ILE A 209 21.74 -8.11 43.59
CA ILE A 209 21.71 -8.69 44.93
C ILE A 209 22.09 -10.16 44.77
N THR A 210 23.36 -10.48 45.07
CA THR A 210 23.81 -11.84 45.32
C THR A 210 23.09 -12.31 46.58
N GLY A 211 21.95 -12.97 46.39
CA GLY A 211 21.19 -13.62 47.45
C GLY A 211 22.03 -14.74 48.07
N GLY A 212 22.83 -14.37 49.07
CA GLY A 212 23.50 -15.31 49.95
C GLY A 212 22.45 -16.04 50.80
N ALA A 213 22.55 -17.37 50.76
CA ALA A 213 22.13 -18.35 51.77
C ALA A 213 20.84 -18.05 52.56
N ALA A 214 19.72 -18.65 52.11
CA ALA A 214 18.63 -19.01 53.00
C ALA A 214 18.60 -20.53 53.15
N SER A 215 19.04 -21.00 54.32
CA SER A 215 18.96 -22.38 54.80
C SER A 215 17.50 -22.84 54.86
N SER A 216 17.22 -24.01 54.27
CA SER A 216 15.94 -24.71 54.38
C SER A 216 15.68 -25.21 55.81
N PRO A 217 14.44 -25.14 56.34
CA PRO A 217 14.00 -26.07 57.35
C PRO A 217 13.44 -27.34 56.68
N LYS A 218 13.80 -28.46 57.29
CA LYS A 218 13.58 -29.85 56.92
C LYS A 218 12.16 -30.31 57.32
N GLY A 219 11.59 -31.19 56.51
CA GLY A 219 10.84 -32.35 57.02
C GLY A 219 9.34 -32.18 57.21
N GLN A 220 8.63 -32.71 56.22
CA GLN A 220 7.24 -33.10 56.20
C GLN A 220 7.00 -34.35 57.08
N ASP A 221 5.93 -34.40 57.87
CA ASP A 221 5.37 -35.62 58.48
C ASP A 221 3.88 -35.39 58.84
N GLY A 222 3.00 -36.22 58.26
CA GLY A 222 1.59 -36.44 58.66
C GLY A 222 0.66 -35.24 58.47
N ASP A 223 -0.63 -35.36 58.22
CA ASP A 223 -1.55 -36.47 58.37
C ASP A 223 -2.88 -36.03 57.73
N ASP A 224 -3.58 -36.99 57.14
CA ASP A 224 -5.02 -37.11 57.02
C ASP A 224 -5.94 -36.01 56.45
N SER A 225 -6.79 -36.52 55.55
CA SER A 225 -8.19 -36.16 55.33
C SER A 225 -8.51 -34.98 54.40
N TRP A 226 -8.84 -35.31 53.15
CA TRP A 226 -9.69 -34.47 52.30
C TRP A 226 -11.14 -34.97 52.45
N PRO A 227 -12.11 -34.16 52.89
CA PRO A 227 -13.50 -34.56 52.79
C PRO A 227 -13.99 -34.40 51.35
N ASP A 228 -14.54 -35.49 50.83
CA ASP A 228 -15.42 -35.55 49.66
C ASP A 228 -16.67 -34.67 49.85
N GLU A 229 -17.18 -34.14 48.73
CA GLU A 229 -18.50 -33.48 48.52
C GLU A 229 -18.64 -32.05 49.10
N LEU A 230 -19.28 -31.04 48.48
CA LEU A 230 -20.12 -30.73 47.28
C LEU A 230 -20.25 -29.16 47.28
N PRO A 231 -21.07 -28.43 46.47
CA PRO A 231 -21.85 -28.72 45.26
C PRO A 231 -21.60 -27.68 44.12
N PRO A 232 -22.34 -27.77 43.00
CA PRO A 232 -22.13 -26.97 41.79
C PRO A 232 -22.92 -25.64 41.77
N ASP A 233 -22.72 -24.89 40.69
CA ASP A 233 -23.52 -23.74 40.21
C ASP A 233 -23.50 -22.42 40.99
N LEU A 234 -22.78 -21.43 40.42
CA LEU A 234 -23.18 -20.02 40.24
C LEU A 234 -22.50 -19.45 38.97
#